data_AF-A0A830DP79-F1
#
_entry.id   AF-A0A830DP79-F1
#
_cell.length_a   1.000
_cell.length_b   1.000
_cell.length_c   1.000
_cell.angle_alpha   90.00
_cell.angle_beta   90.00
_cell.angle_gamma   90.00
#
_symmetry.space_group_name_H-M   'P 1'
#
loop_
_entity.id
_entity.type
_entity.pdbx_description
1 polymer ?
#
loop_
_entity_poly.entity_id
_entity_poly.type
_entity_poly.pdbx_seq_one_letter_code
_entity_poly.pdbx_strand_id
1 'polypeptide(L)'
;MCSSHAFRGMSRPVHYDVLCDENGLELDQLQRLIFAMCFTFVNCPNPISLVPAIKNADIAAYRGMLYHEAAQDDVEKLSTSSLN
;
A
#
# COMPACT_ATOMS: atom_id res chain seq x y z
N MET A 1 -7.11 -12.68 7.64
CA MET A 1 -5.84 -13.44 7.49
C MET A 1 -4.70 -12.70 8.18
N CYS A 2 -3.80 -13.41 8.87
CA CYS A 2 -2.56 -12.86 9.44
C CYS A 2 -1.35 -13.46 8.71
N SER A 3 -0.68 -12.69 7.85
CA SER A 3 0.52 -13.14 7.11
C SER A 3 1.85 -12.62 7.69
N SER A 4 1.81 -11.56 8.51
CA SER A 4 3.00 -10.96 9.12
C SER A 4 3.24 -11.43 10.55
N HIS A 5 4.51 -11.54 10.93
CA HIS A 5 4.90 -11.65 12.34
C HIS A 5 4.87 -10.27 13.02
N ALA A 6 4.20 -10.16 14.16
CA ALA A 6 4.22 -8.93 14.95
C ALA A 6 5.52 -8.85 15.74
N PHE A 7 6.42 -7.97 15.33
CA PHE A 7 7.66 -7.70 16.08
C PHE A 7 7.38 -7.09 17.47
N ARG A 8 6.25 -6.39 17.63
CA ARG A 8 5.84 -5.78 18.90
C ARG A 8 4.32 -5.83 19.05
N GLY A 9 3.85 -6.30 20.20
CA GLY A 9 2.41 -6.44 20.48
C GLY A 9 1.74 -7.57 19.69
N MET A 10 0.44 -7.45 19.44
CA MET A 10 -0.34 -8.43 18.68
C MET A 10 -0.42 -8.07 17.19
N SER A 11 -0.36 -9.08 16.33
CA SER A 11 -0.57 -8.90 14.88
C SER A 11 -2.00 -8.44 14.59
N ARG A 12 -2.15 -7.49 13.66
CA ARG A 12 -3.46 -7.04 13.22
C ARG A 12 -3.90 -7.88 12.02
N PRO A 13 -4.96 -8.70 12.13
CA PRO A 13 -5.49 -9.44 10.99
C PRO A 13 -6.04 -8.48 9.93
N VAL A 14 -5.82 -8.82 8.66
CA VAL A 14 -6.43 -8.11 7.52
C VAL A 14 -7.66 -8.89 7.06
N HIS A 15 -8.77 -8.19 6.86
CA HIS A 15 -9.98 -8.75 6.28
C HIS A 15 -9.95 -8.53 4.77
N TYR A 16 -10.24 -9.57 3.99
CA TYR A 16 -10.27 -9.52 2.54
C TYR A 16 -11.69 -9.89 2.09
N ASP A 17 -12.34 -8.96 1.39
CA ASP A 17 -13.67 -9.14 0.82
C ASP A 17 -13.57 -9.21 -0.70
N VAL A 18 -14.20 -10.23 -1.29
CA VAL A 18 -14.24 -10.42 -2.75
C VAL A 18 -15.48 -9.72 -3.28
N LEU A 19 -15.28 -8.59 -3.95
CA LEU A 19 -16.37 -7.83 -4.58
C LEU A 19 -16.71 -8.36 -5.97
N CYS A 20 -15.71 -8.84 -6.70
CA CYS A 20 -15.82 -9.40 -8.04
C CYS A 20 -14.77 -10.49 -8.23
N ASP A 21 -15.17 -11.64 -8.76
CA ASP A 21 -14.27 -12.72 -9.15
C ASP A 21 -14.71 -13.28 -10.52
N GLU A 22 -13.99 -12.86 -11.56
CA GLU A 22 -14.19 -13.35 -12.93
C GLU A 22 -13.41 -14.64 -13.20
N ASN A 23 -12.42 -14.95 -12.37
CA ASN A 23 -11.54 -16.11 -12.55
C ASN A 23 -12.14 -17.38 -11.93
N GLY A 24 -13.19 -17.25 -11.12
CA GLY A 24 -13.87 -18.36 -10.46
C GLY A 24 -12.96 -19.13 -9.51
N LEU A 25 -12.11 -18.41 -8.76
CA LEU A 25 -11.17 -19.00 -7.83
C LEU A 25 -11.90 -19.57 -6.62
N GLU A 26 -11.49 -20.76 -6.21
CA GLU A 26 -11.94 -21.30 -4.92
C GLU A 26 -11.34 -20.45 -3.78
N LEU A 27 -12.12 -20.25 -2.71
CA LEU A 27 -11.72 -19.46 -1.53
C LEU A 27 -10.34 -19.86 -0.98
N ASP A 28 -10.06 -21.16 -0.95
CA ASP A 28 -8.80 -21.69 -0.45
C ASP A 28 -7.62 -21.38 -1.41
N GLN A 29 -7.84 -21.45 -2.72
CA GLN A 29 -6.84 -21.04 -3.70
C GLN A 29 -6.55 -19.53 -3.60
N LEU A 30 -7.60 -18.72 -3.44
CA LEU A 30 -7.47 -17.28 -3.23
C LEU A 30 -6.68 -16.98 -1.95
N GLN A 31 -7.00 -17.64 -0.84
CA GLN A 31 -6.30 -17.45 0.42
C GLN A 31 -4.81 -17.83 0.33
N ARG A 32 -4.47 -18.94 -0.34
CA ARG A 32 -3.08 -19.35 -0.59
C ARG A 32 -2.35 -18.35 -1.49
N LEU A 33 -3.01 -17.85 -2.52
CA LEU A 33 -2.46 -16.85 -3.44
C LEU A 33 -2.12 -15.55 -2.70
N ILE A 34 -3.08 -15.01 -1.94
CA ILE A 34 -2.87 -13.80 -1.13
C ILE A 34 -1.73 -14.03 -0.14
N PHE A 35 -1.71 -15.18 0.53
CA PHE A 35 -0.65 -15.52 1.48
C PHE A 35 0.72 -15.55 0.80
N ALA A 36 0.85 -16.17 -0.37
CA ALA A 36 2.10 -16.20 -1.13
C ALA A 36 2.55 -14.80 -1.57
N MET A 37 1.62 -13.94 -2.00
CA MET A 37 1.95 -12.57 -2.38
C MET A 37 2.53 -11.76 -1.22
N CYS A 38 2.13 -11.99 0.02
CA CYS A 38 2.65 -11.27 1.19
C CYS A 38 4.17 -11.44 1.41
N PHE A 39 4.83 -12.39 0.74
CA PHE A 39 6.27 -12.64 0.81
C PHE A 39 7.06 -11.98 -0.34
N THR A 40 6.41 -11.35 -1.32
CA THR A 40 7.09 -10.78 -2.49
C THR A 40 7.47 -9.30 -2.31
N PHE A 41 7.30 -8.75 -1.11
CA PHE A 41 7.62 -7.35 -0.86
C PHE A 41 9.12 -7.09 -0.85
N VAL A 42 9.56 -6.12 -1.66
CA VAL A 42 10.99 -5.86 -1.93
C VAL A 42 11.70 -5.08 -0.83
N ASN A 43 10.98 -4.31 0.00
CA ASN A 43 11.62 -3.41 0.96
C ASN A 43 11.92 -4.07 2.31
N CYS A 44 11.35 -5.25 2.61
CA CYS A 44 11.70 -5.98 3.82
C CYS A 44 11.72 -7.49 3.61
N PRO A 45 12.66 -8.21 4.26
CA PRO A 45 12.77 -9.66 4.15
C PRO A 45 11.67 -10.41 4.92
N ASN A 46 10.88 -9.69 5.72
CA ASN A 46 9.80 -10.26 6.52
C ASN A 46 8.47 -10.16 5.77
N PRO A 47 7.58 -11.14 5.92
CA PRO A 47 6.26 -11.08 5.33
C PRO A 47 5.46 -9.94 5.93
N ILE A 48 4.73 -9.24 5.06
CA ILE A 48 3.87 -8.12 5.42
C ILE A 48 2.42 -8.57 5.58
N SER A 49 1.62 -7.81 6.35
CA SER A 49 0.22 -8.16 6.66
C SER A 49 -0.73 -7.92 5.48
N LEU A 50 -0.40 -6.95 4.62
CA LEU A 50 -1.13 -6.62 3.40
C LEU A 50 -0.35 -7.10 2.17
N VAL A 51 -1.08 -7.37 1.08
CA VAL A 51 -0.47 -7.67 -0.22
C VAL A 51 0.46 -6.53 -0.66
N PRO A 52 1.66 -6.82 -1.21
CA PRO A 52 2.64 -5.80 -1.62
C PRO A 52 2.10 -4.75 -2.59
N ALA A 53 1.18 -5.14 -3.48
CA ALA A 53 0.52 -4.22 -4.40
C ALA A 53 -0.22 -3.10 -3.65
N ILE A 54 -0.99 -3.45 -2.62
CA ILE A 54 -1.72 -2.47 -1.78
C ILE A 54 -0.71 -1.57 -1.06
N LYS A 55 0.32 -2.17 -0.45
CA LYS A 55 1.34 -1.40 0.28
C LYS A 55 2.10 -0.42 -0.63
N ASN A 56 2.39 -0.82 -1.86
CA ASN A 56 3.06 0.03 -2.85
C ASN A 56 2.14 1.14 -3.35
N ALA A 57 0.84 0.87 -3.53
CA ALA A 57 -0.14 1.90 -3.88
C ALA A 57 -0.20 2.99 -2.81
N ASP A 58 -0.21 2.62 -1.53
CA ASP A 58 -0.19 3.61 -0.43
C ASP A 58 1.07 4.47 -0.45
N ILE A 59 2.24 3.85 -0.67
CA ILE A 59 3.52 4.58 -0.75
C ILE A 59 3.54 5.51 -1.96
N ALA A 60 2.99 5.06 -3.09
CA ALA A 60 2.90 5.88 -4.31
C ALA A 60 1.94 7.06 -4.12
N ALA A 61 0.78 6.85 -3.50
CA ALA A 61 -0.19 7.90 -3.18
C ALA A 61 0.42 8.94 -2.22
N TYR A 62 1.11 8.49 -1.16
CA TYR A 62 1.79 9.38 -0.23
C TYR A 62 2.87 10.22 -0.91
N ARG A 63 3.68 9.60 -1.79
CA ARG A 63 4.67 10.35 -2.59
C ARG A 63 4.01 11.33 -3.55
N GLY A 64 2.90 10.96 -4.18
CA GLY A 64 2.14 11.84 -5.06
C GLY A 64 1.63 13.08 -4.33
N MET A 65 1.13 12.93 -3.10
CA MET A 65 0.71 14.05 -2.26
C MET A 65 1.88 15.01 -1.96
N LEU A 66 3.04 14.48 -1.57
CA LEU A 66 4.22 15.30 -1.31
C LEU A 66 4.69 16.08 -2.55
N TYR A 67 4.64 15.48 -3.74
CA TYR A 67 4.95 16.19 -4.98
C TYR A 67 3.92 17.26 -5.33
N HIS A 68 2.64 17.01 -5.03
CA HIS A 68 1.59 17.98 -5.23
C HIS A 68 1.78 19.20 -4.33
N GLU A 69 2.02 18.99 -3.04
CA GLU A 69 2.27 20.06 -2.06
C GLU A 69 3.50 20.90 -2.44
N ALA A 70 4.62 20.26 -2.78
CA ALA A 70 5.83 20.96 -3.23
C ALA A 70 5.59 21.81 -4.49
N ALA A 71 4.80 21.30 -5.44
CA ALA A 71 4.45 22.06 -6.64
C ALA A 71 3.55 23.27 -6.32
N GLN A 72 2.65 23.16 -5.35
CA GLN A 72 1.83 24.30 -4.91
C GLN A 72 2.66 25.37 -4.21
N ASP A 73 3.60 24.97 -3.34
CA ASP A 73 4.53 25.89 -2.68
C ASP A 73 5.39 26.67 -3.68
N ASP A 74 5.86 26.00 -4.74
CA ASP A 74 6.66 26.64 -5.79
C ASP A 74 5.83 27.65 -6.60
N VAL A 75 4.57 27.32 -6.90
CA VAL A 75 3.62 28.24 -7.56
C VAL A 75 3.33 29.46 -6.68
N GLU A 76 3.15 29.28 -5.37
CA GLU A 76 2.89 30.38 -4.44
C GLU A 76 4.11 31.32 -4.32
N LYS A 77 5.33 30.78 -4.29
CA LYS A 77 6.59 31.56 -4.31
C LYS A 77 6.78 32.34 -5.61
N LEU A 78 6.38 31.78 -6.76
CA LEU A 78 6.40 32.48 -8.06
C LEU A 78 5.37 33.62 -8.12
N SER A 79 4.19 33.43 -7.52
CA SER A 79 3.15 34.45 -7.48
C SER A 79 3.52 35.64 -6.57
N THR A 80 4.20 35.38 -5.45
CA THR A 80 4.62 36.41 -4.49
C THR A 80 5.86 37.17 -4.95
N SER A 81 6.75 36.54 -5.73
CA SER A 81 7.91 37.21 -6.35
C SER A 81 7.56 38.09 -7.55
N SER A 82 6.41 37.87 -8.20
CA SER A 82 5.92 38.71 -9.31
C SER A 82 5.21 39.99 -8.86
N LEU A 83 4.96 40.17 -7.56
CA LEU A 83 4.28 41.33 -6.96
C LEU A 83 5.23 42.33 -6.27
N ASN A 84 6.56 42.11 -6.34
CA ASN A 84 7.58 43.05 -5.85
C ASN A 84 8.41 43.62 -7.00
#